data_AF-A0A2T0VRP1-F1
#
_entry.id   AF-A0A2T0VRP1-F1
#
_cell.length_a   1.000
_cell.length_b   1.000
_cell.length_c   1.000
_cell.angle_alpha   90.00
_cell.angle_beta   90.00
_cell.angle_gamma   90.00
#
_symmetry.space_group_name_H-M   'P 1'
#
loop_
_entity.id
_entity.type
_entity.pdbx_description
1 polymer ?
#
loop_
_entity_poly.entity_id
_entity_poly.type
_entity_poly.pdbx_seq_one_letter_code
_entity_poly.pdbx_strand_id
1 'polypeptide(L)'
;MQRIDIHDRSRLVIVAGVGLVVVISWLGVLDDLARSYVDSATVQSLAAFAVARGGNALISVFQSIQVEPPVVGGFSIQLGEMLDPLNDLVEQYSSIMKLAIASLIGQKLMVEIFSATLFKVLITLTGVAFCFSLFFMKGRYSFLLVRWFAFFAMIRLLLVLVVLMNGIVNQAFVDDYARNEMAVVEDVYDSVSKDIGSLGKSSGIDITEEEKNRLLQEMEGLEERDADLVSLVAEAEDAVTEARLILSRAEQSLSDFEDNLSLLEKVNFFSREDAYKELIAQVSEKEQELELRNDELEAAEKLVEENNKKIASARAALTDDGGSWLSGDSGWLESAKEAADLGGIKEKLEGFVNSMVNLIAIFLIKTLVMPLILLGLFLKVFKYIWGVDPRVLLKTQSSSMVGASEA
;
A
#
# COMPACT_ATOMS: atom_id res chain seq x y z
N MET A 1 23.67 34.79 -26.21
CA MET A 1 22.76 34.17 -27.19
C MET A 1 23.60 33.57 -28.32
N GLN A 2 23.94 32.29 -28.21
CA GLN A 2 24.85 31.62 -29.15
C GLN A 2 24.06 31.12 -30.37
N ARG A 3 24.47 31.51 -31.57
CA ARG A 3 24.01 30.90 -32.82
C ARG A 3 24.40 29.43 -32.80
N ILE A 4 23.45 28.54 -33.00
CA ILE A 4 23.78 27.16 -33.33
C ILE A 4 24.04 27.13 -34.84
N ASP A 5 25.26 27.44 -35.27
CA ASP A 5 25.68 27.23 -36.67
C ASP A 5 25.96 25.74 -36.87
N ILE A 6 24.88 24.99 -37.11
CA ILE A 6 24.94 23.55 -37.37
C ILE A 6 25.36 23.35 -38.84
N HIS A 7 26.52 22.72 -39.07
CA HIS A 7 26.97 22.27 -40.40
C HIS A 7 25.97 21.27 -41.00
N ASP A 8 25.85 21.19 -42.33
CA ASP A 8 24.86 20.33 -43.01
C ASP A 8 24.94 18.85 -42.60
N ARG A 9 26.15 18.34 -42.35
CA ARG A 9 26.36 16.98 -41.83
C ARG A 9 25.74 16.78 -40.45
N SER A 10 25.85 17.75 -39.56
CA SER A 10 25.28 17.69 -38.22
C SER A 10 23.75 17.81 -38.23
N ARG A 11 23.16 18.52 -39.21
CA ARG A 11 21.69 18.58 -39.38
C ARG A 11 21.12 17.23 -39.79
N LEU A 12 21.77 16.55 -40.73
CA LEU A 12 21.36 15.22 -41.17
C LEU A 12 21.40 14.20 -40.03
N VAL A 13 22.43 14.25 -39.16
CA VAL A 13 22.52 13.39 -37.98
C VAL A 13 21.36 13.66 -37.00
N ILE A 14 21.01 14.92 -36.76
CA ILE A 14 19.88 15.28 -35.88
C ILE A 14 18.55 14.76 -36.46
N VAL A 15 18.31 14.97 -37.75
CA VAL A 15 17.09 14.49 -38.42
C VAL A 15 17.01 12.95 -38.37
N ALA A 16 18.12 12.26 -38.60
CA ALA A 16 18.18 10.80 -38.47
C ALA A 16 17.88 10.35 -37.03
N GLY A 17 18.40 11.05 -36.01
CA GLY A 17 18.10 10.79 -34.61
C GLY A 17 16.63 11.00 -34.25
N VAL A 18 16.02 12.09 -34.73
CA VAL A 18 14.57 12.35 -34.55
C VAL A 18 13.74 11.25 -35.22
N GLY A 19 14.10 10.87 -36.44
CA GLY A 19 13.46 9.78 -37.17
C GLY A 19 13.53 8.46 -36.41
N LEU A 20 14.70 8.11 -35.86
CA LEU A 20 14.90 6.93 -35.04
C LEU A 20 13.97 6.92 -33.82
N VAL A 21 13.91 8.02 -33.07
CA VAL A 21 13.03 8.14 -31.89
C VAL A 21 11.57 7.96 -32.27
N VAL A 22 11.12 8.54 -33.38
CA VAL A 22 9.75 8.39 -33.88
C VAL A 22 9.49 6.93 -34.27
N VAL A 23 10.37 6.30 -35.04
CA VAL A 23 10.23 4.88 -35.44
C VAL A 23 10.14 3.98 -34.21
N ILE A 24 11.06 4.13 -33.26
CA ILE A 24 11.05 3.37 -32.00
C ILE A 24 9.75 3.61 -31.21
N SER A 25 9.23 4.84 -31.22
CA SER A 25 7.95 5.17 -30.57
C SER A 25 6.78 4.41 -31.20
N TRP A 26 6.74 4.30 -32.53
CA TRP A 26 5.67 3.60 -33.23
C TRP A 26 5.78 2.07 -33.16
N LEU A 27 6.99 1.52 -33.00
CA LEU A 27 7.20 0.07 -32.88
C LEU A 27 6.49 -0.56 -31.67
N GLY A 28 6.17 0.21 -30.62
CA GLY A 28 5.39 -0.26 -29.47
C GLY A 28 6.11 -1.22 -28.51
N VAL A 29 7.23 -1.82 -28.92
CA VAL A 29 7.99 -2.81 -28.12
C VAL A 29 8.28 -2.33 -26.69
N LEU A 30 8.66 -1.06 -26.53
CA LEU A 30 8.96 -0.49 -25.21
C LEU A 30 7.71 -0.25 -24.36
N ASP A 31 6.58 0.05 -24.99
CA ASP A 31 5.29 0.20 -24.32
C ASP A 31 4.86 -1.15 -23.74
N ASP A 32 4.93 -2.19 -24.57
CA ASP A 32 4.52 -3.53 -24.21
C ASP A 32 5.38 -4.11 -23.08
N LEU A 33 6.71 -3.88 -23.14
CA LEU A 33 7.61 -4.28 -22.06
C LEU A 33 7.35 -3.51 -20.75
N ALA A 34 7.09 -2.20 -20.82
CA ALA A 34 6.78 -1.41 -19.64
C ALA A 34 5.44 -1.83 -19.01
N ARG A 35 4.41 -2.09 -19.83
CA ARG A 35 3.10 -2.59 -19.39
C ARG A 35 3.22 -3.96 -18.74
N SER A 36 3.88 -4.90 -19.42
CA SER A 36 4.09 -6.26 -18.92
C SER A 36 4.83 -6.26 -17.58
N TYR A 37 5.79 -5.36 -17.39
CA TYR A 37 6.50 -5.23 -16.12
C TYR A 37 5.57 -4.79 -14.99
N VAL A 38 4.86 -3.67 -15.18
CA VAL A 38 3.96 -3.15 -14.14
C VAL A 38 2.86 -4.16 -13.83
N ASP A 39 2.29 -4.82 -14.85
CA ASP A 39 1.28 -5.87 -14.67
C ASP A 39 1.80 -7.06 -13.86
N SER A 40 2.98 -7.57 -14.20
CA SER A 40 3.59 -8.67 -13.46
C SER A 40 3.89 -8.27 -12.01
N ALA A 41 4.40 -7.06 -11.79
CA ALA A 41 4.66 -6.54 -10.46
C ALA A 41 3.36 -6.39 -9.64
N THR A 42 2.28 -5.88 -10.25
CA THR A 42 0.97 -5.74 -9.60
C THR A 42 0.40 -7.09 -9.18
N VAL A 43 0.41 -8.09 -10.07
CA VAL A 43 -0.10 -9.44 -9.75
C VAL A 43 0.71 -10.08 -8.63
N GLN A 44 2.03 -9.98 -8.70
CA GLN A 44 2.93 -10.53 -7.68
C GLN A 44 2.71 -9.87 -6.31
N SER A 45 2.59 -8.54 -6.27
CA SER A 45 2.30 -7.80 -5.04
C SER A 45 0.93 -8.12 -4.45
N LEU A 46 -0.11 -8.25 -5.29
CA LEU A 46 -1.46 -8.65 -4.84
C LEU A 46 -1.48 -10.06 -4.27
N ALA A 47 -0.80 -11.00 -4.93
CA ALA A 47 -0.74 -12.37 -4.47
C ALA A 47 0.04 -12.44 -3.13
N ALA A 48 1.15 -11.71 -3.00
CA ALA A 48 1.92 -11.66 -1.77
C ALA A 48 1.14 -11.00 -0.61
N PHE A 49 0.35 -9.97 -0.91
CA PHE A 49 -0.60 -9.38 0.03
C PHE A 49 -1.65 -10.38 0.53
N ALA A 50 -2.23 -11.17 -0.39
CA ALA A 50 -3.23 -12.18 -0.04
C ALA A 50 -2.64 -13.26 0.87
N VAL A 51 -1.42 -13.73 0.59
CA VAL A 51 -0.71 -14.70 1.44
C VAL A 51 -0.46 -14.13 2.84
N ALA A 52 0.01 -12.89 2.95
CA ALA A 52 0.22 -12.25 4.25
C ALA A 52 -1.08 -12.11 5.06
N ARG A 53 -2.18 -11.72 4.40
CA ARG A 53 -3.49 -11.62 5.06
C ARG A 53 -4.06 -12.98 5.45
N GLY A 54 -3.76 -14.04 4.70
CA GLY A 54 -4.00 -15.42 5.11
C GLY A 54 -3.16 -15.81 6.32
N GLY A 55 -1.89 -15.39 6.37
CA GLY A 55 -1.00 -15.56 7.52
C GLY A 55 -1.57 -14.98 8.83
N ASN A 56 -2.23 -13.81 8.77
CA ASN A 56 -2.91 -13.21 9.92
C ASN A 56 -3.96 -14.14 10.55
N ALA A 57 -4.66 -14.92 9.72
CA ALA A 57 -5.63 -15.90 10.20
C ALA A 57 -4.95 -17.10 10.88
N LEU A 58 -3.79 -17.56 10.37
CA LEU A 58 -3.02 -18.61 11.06
C LEU A 58 -2.47 -18.14 12.40
N ILE A 59 -1.94 -16.92 12.45
CA ILE A 59 -1.39 -16.33 13.69
C ILE A 59 -2.50 -16.21 14.74
N SER A 60 -3.69 -15.75 14.35
CA SER A 60 -4.86 -15.67 15.23
C SER A 60 -5.24 -17.04 15.82
N VAL A 61 -5.16 -18.12 15.03
CA VAL A 61 -5.41 -19.49 15.52
C VAL A 61 -4.37 -19.90 16.56
N PHE A 62 -3.08 -19.62 16.36
CA PHE A 62 -2.07 -19.95 17.38
C PHE A 62 -2.14 -19.05 18.62
N GLN A 63 -2.49 -17.77 18.46
CA GLN A 63 -2.73 -16.86 19.59
C GLN A 63 -3.92 -17.31 20.45
N SER A 64 -4.87 -18.06 19.88
CA SER A 64 -5.97 -18.67 20.65
C SER A 64 -5.52 -19.85 21.51
N ILE A 65 -4.33 -20.41 21.28
CA ILE A 65 -3.73 -21.48 22.10
C ILE A 65 -3.00 -20.84 23.30
N GLN A 66 -3.76 -20.21 24.18
CA GLN A 66 -3.27 -19.73 25.48
C GLN A 66 -3.65 -20.76 26.55
N VAL A 67 -2.63 -21.40 27.14
CA VAL A 67 -2.83 -22.31 28.28
C VAL A 67 -2.55 -21.51 29.54
N GLU A 68 -3.59 -21.00 30.20
CA GLU A 68 -3.46 -20.48 31.56
C GLU A 68 -3.30 -21.66 32.53
N PRO A 69 -2.17 -21.82 33.24
CA PRO A 69 -2.01 -22.92 34.19
C PRO A 69 -2.88 -22.68 35.43
N PRO A 70 -3.50 -23.71 36.03
CA PRO A 70 -4.12 -23.60 37.33
C PRO A 70 -2.97 -23.59 38.34
N VAL A 71 -2.71 -22.40 38.88
CA VAL A 71 -2.04 -22.11 40.15
C VAL A 71 -1.31 -23.31 40.80
N VAL A 72 0.02 -23.36 40.62
CA VAL A 72 1.07 -23.67 41.62
C VAL A 72 2.39 -23.87 40.83
N GLY A 73 3.29 -22.88 40.88
CA GLY A 73 4.67 -23.05 40.39
C GLY A 73 5.05 -22.39 39.06
N GLY A 74 4.69 -21.12 38.85
CA GLY A 74 5.64 -20.10 38.36
C GLY A 74 6.26 -20.17 36.96
N PHE A 75 5.78 -20.99 36.03
CA PHE A 75 6.18 -20.89 34.61
C PHE A 75 4.94 -20.90 33.71
N SER A 76 4.37 -19.72 33.44
CA SER A 76 3.41 -19.56 32.36
C SER A 76 4.13 -19.68 31.02
N ILE A 77 3.72 -20.62 30.18
CA ILE A 77 4.20 -20.71 28.80
C ILE A 77 3.17 -19.99 27.93
N GLN A 78 3.38 -18.69 27.73
CA GLN A 78 2.55 -17.86 26.87
C GLN A 78 2.96 -18.08 25.41
N LEU A 79 2.43 -19.16 24.81
CA LEU A 79 2.67 -19.49 23.40
C LEU A 79 2.15 -18.39 22.45
N GLY A 80 1.07 -17.70 22.82
CA GLY A 80 0.52 -16.58 22.05
C GLY A 80 1.43 -15.35 22.01
N GLU A 81 1.98 -14.91 23.15
CA GLU A 81 2.88 -13.74 23.22
C GLU A 81 4.20 -13.95 22.44
N MET A 82 4.65 -15.20 22.34
CA MET A 82 5.85 -15.52 21.54
C MET A 82 5.65 -15.24 20.04
N LEU A 83 4.39 -15.19 19.57
CA LEU A 83 4.03 -14.90 18.19
C LEU A 83 3.75 -13.42 17.93
N ASP A 84 3.74 -12.56 18.95
CA ASP A 84 3.49 -11.12 18.77
C ASP A 84 4.47 -10.44 17.80
N PRO A 85 5.81 -10.71 17.84
CA PRO A 85 6.73 -10.13 16.87
C PRO A 85 6.40 -10.50 15.42
N LEU A 86 5.79 -11.67 15.22
CA LEU A 86 5.36 -12.13 13.91
C LEU A 86 4.06 -11.44 13.48
N ASN A 87 3.10 -11.28 14.39
CA ASN A 87 1.88 -10.52 14.15
C ASN A 87 2.20 -9.08 13.69
N ASP A 88 3.10 -8.40 14.42
CA ASP A 88 3.55 -7.04 14.10
C ASP A 88 4.19 -6.96 12.71
N LEU A 89 4.97 -7.97 12.31
CA LEU A 89 5.59 -8.03 10.99
C LEU A 89 4.58 -8.23 9.88
N VAL A 90 3.56 -9.08 10.08
CA VAL A 90 2.48 -9.29 9.11
C VAL A 90 1.65 -8.02 8.94
N GLU A 91 1.41 -7.29 10.03
CA GLU A 91 0.72 -6.00 9.99
C GLU A 91 1.53 -4.94 9.22
N GLN A 92 2.82 -4.78 9.55
CA GLN A 92 3.72 -3.87 8.84
C GLN A 92 3.85 -4.24 7.35
N TYR A 93 3.97 -5.54 7.06
CA TYR A 93 3.99 -6.06 5.70
C TYR A 93 2.74 -5.66 4.93
N SER A 94 1.56 -5.91 5.51
CA SER A 94 0.26 -5.62 4.92
C SER A 94 0.11 -4.13 4.60
N SER A 95 0.49 -3.25 5.53
CA SER A 95 0.45 -1.80 5.35
C SER A 95 1.39 -1.31 4.24
N ILE A 96 2.63 -1.79 4.21
CA ILE A 96 3.59 -1.45 3.15
C ILE A 96 3.10 -1.95 1.78
N MET A 97 2.55 -3.15 1.74
CA MET A 97 2.07 -3.76 0.51
C MET A 97 0.85 -3.02 -0.06
N LYS A 98 -0.08 -2.54 0.78
CA LYS A 98 -1.19 -1.67 0.35
C LYS A 98 -0.68 -0.43 -0.38
N LEU A 99 0.33 0.25 0.18
CA LEU A 99 0.96 1.42 -0.44
C LEU A 99 1.67 1.06 -1.76
N ALA A 100 2.37 -0.08 -1.78
CA ALA A 100 3.05 -0.58 -2.97
C ALA A 100 2.07 -0.90 -4.11
N ILE A 101 0.96 -1.57 -3.82
CA ILE A 101 -0.11 -1.88 -4.77
C ILE A 101 -0.75 -0.60 -5.31
N ALA A 102 -1.07 0.36 -4.43
CA ALA A 102 -1.62 1.65 -4.86
C ALA A 102 -0.65 2.39 -5.80
N SER A 103 0.65 2.41 -5.47
CA SER A 103 1.70 2.97 -6.31
C SER A 103 1.79 2.27 -7.68
N LEU A 104 1.76 0.93 -7.70
CA LEU A 104 1.83 0.14 -8.93
C LEU A 104 0.61 0.36 -9.84
N ILE A 105 -0.59 0.46 -9.27
CA ILE A 105 -1.80 0.80 -10.03
C ILE A 105 -1.67 2.20 -10.64
N GLY A 106 -1.19 3.18 -9.86
CA GLY A 106 -0.91 4.52 -10.37
C GLY A 106 0.11 4.52 -11.51
N GLN A 107 1.18 3.74 -11.38
CA GLN A 107 2.18 3.56 -12.43
C GLN A 107 1.58 2.90 -13.69
N LYS A 108 0.72 1.90 -13.53
CA LYS A 108 0.02 1.24 -14.66
C LYS A 108 -0.80 2.25 -15.45
N LEU A 109 -1.55 3.11 -14.75
CA LEU A 109 -2.32 4.19 -15.39
C LEU A 109 -1.40 5.18 -16.11
N MET A 110 -0.29 5.58 -15.50
CA MET A 110 0.69 6.47 -16.13
C MET A 110 1.31 5.87 -17.40
N VAL A 111 1.70 4.59 -17.36
CA VAL A 111 2.22 3.87 -18.53
C VAL A 111 1.15 3.78 -19.62
N GLU A 112 -0.11 3.51 -19.26
CA GLU A 112 -1.21 3.44 -20.21
C GLU A 112 -1.44 4.79 -20.90
N ILE A 113 -1.46 5.88 -20.12
CA ILE A 113 -1.61 7.26 -20.61
C ILE A 113 -0.47 7.61 -21.57
N PHE A 114 0.79 7.37 -21.20
CA PHE A 114 1.96 7.73 -22.03
C PHE A 114 2.16 6.80 -23.25
N SER A 115 1.56 5.62 -23.24
CA SER A 115 1.57 4.69 -24.37
C SER A 115 0.44 4.96 -25.37
N ALA A 116 -0.52 5.82 -25.02
CA ALA A 116 -1.65 6.13 -25.87
C ALA A 116 -1.22 6.70 -27.23
N THR A 117 -2.02 6.40 -28.27
CA THR A 117 -1.77 6.86 -29.64
C THR A 117 -1.60 8.38 -29.73
N LEU A 118 -2.26 9.14 -28.83
CA LEU A 118 -2.11 10.59 -28.72
C LEU A 118 -0.63 11.00 -28.55
N PHE A 119 0.12 10.33 -27.67
CA PHE A 119 1.53 10.63 -27.44
C PHE A 119 2.40 10.26 -28.65
N LYS A 120 2.06 9.18 -29.36
CA LYS A 120 2.72 8.78 -30.63
C LYS A 120 2.50 9.82 -31.73
N VAL A 121 1.31 10.40 -31.80
CA VAL A 121 1.00 11.50 -32.72
C VAL A 121 1.74 12.79 -32.31
N LEU A 122 1.71 13.16 -31.03
CA LEU A 122 2.37 14.37 -30.52
C LEU A 122 3.89 14.35 -30.74
N ILE A 123 4.58 13.22 -30.48
CA ILE A 123 6.02 13.12 -30.73
C ILE A 123 6.35 13.20 -32.22
N THR A 124 5.48 12.65 -33.07
CA THR A 124 5.65 12.73 -34.53
C THR A 124 5.44 14.15 -35.04
N LEU A 125 4.38 14.83 -34.60
CA LEU A 125 4.06 16.20 -34.98
C LEU A 125 5.18 17.17 -34.54
N THR A 126 5.60 17.07 -33.28
CA THR A 126 6.69 17.90 -32.73
C THR A 126 8.03 17.58 -33.37
N GLY A 127 8.31 16.32 -33.72
CA GLY A 127 9.51 15.89 -34.43
C GLY A 127 9.57 16.43 -35.87
N VAL A 128 8.46 16.35 -36.61
CA VAL A 128 8.35 16.94 -37.96
C VAL A 128 8.48 18.46 -37.90
N ALA A 129 7.81 19.12 -36.96
CA ALA A 129 7.92 20.56 -36.78
C ALA A 129 9.35 20.99 -36.39
N PHE A 130 10.04 20.21 -35.57
CA PHE A 130 11.45 20.43 -35.25
C PHE A 130 12.34 20.28 -36.49
N CYS A 131 12.17 19.20 -37.27
CA CYS A 131 12.91 19.00 -38.51
C CYS A 131 12.67 20.13 -39.51
N PHE A 132 11.41 20.54 -39.70
CA PHE A 132 11.05 21.67 -40.55
C PHE A 132 11.72 22.97 -40.08
N SER A 133 11.75 23.20 -38.76
CA SER A 133 12.42 24.36 -38.20
C SER A 133 13.93 24.38 -38.48
N LEU A 134 14.61 23.24 -38.57
CA LEU A 134 16.05 23.19 -38.86
C LEU A 134 16.39 23.70 -40.26
N PHE A 135 15.47 23.56 -41.23
CA PHE A 135 15.69 23.98 -42.61
C PHE A 135 15.09 25.36 -42.95
N PHE A 136 13.93 25.70 -42.38
CA PHE A 136 13.14 26.85 -42.82
C PHE A 136 13.01 28.00 -41.82
N MET A 137 13.18 27.76 -40.50
CA MET A 137 12.96 28.78 -39.48
C MET A 137 14.24 29.11 -38.70
N LYS A 138 14.69 30.36 -38.78
CA LYS A 138 15.78 30.91 -37.94
C LYS A 138 15.19 31.76 -36.80
N GLY A 139 15.56 31.49 -35.55
CA GLY A 139 15.20 32.35 -34.40
C GLY A 139 14.35 31.68 -33.31
N ARG A 140 13.63 32.51 -32.52
CA ARG A 140 12.94 32.15 -31.25
C ARG A 140 11.98 30.95 -31.34
N TYR A 141 11.28 30.77 -32.45
CA TYR A 141 10.31 29.68 -32.63
C TYR A 141 10.96 28.29 -32.69
N SER A 142 12.20 28.21 -33.18
CA SER A 142 12.96 26.95 -33.23
C SER A 142 13.23 26.39 -31.83
N PHE A 143 13.50 27.27 -30.87
CA PHE A 143 13.81 26.89 -29.49
C PHE A 143 12.60 26.30 -28.75
N LEU A 144 11.40 26.83 -29.00
CA LEU A 144 10.17 26.28 -28.43
C LEU A 144 9.86 24.89 -28.99
N LEU A 145 10.05 24.68 -30.30
CA LEU A 145 9.83 23.40 -30.95
C LEU A 145 10.80 22.32 -30.45
N VAL A 146 12.07 22.67 -30.26
CA VAL A 146 13.07 21.78 -29.62
C VAL A 146 12.62 21.37 -28.22
N ARG A 147 12.15 22.32 -27.41
CA ARG A 147 11.72 22.03 -26.03
C ARG A 147 10.52 21.08 -25.99
N TRP A 148 9.53 21.30 -26.84
CA TRP A 148 8.37 20.42 -26.93
C TRP A 148 8.74 19.02 -27.41
N PHE A 149 9.54 18.93 -28.48
CA PHE A 149 10.04 17.64 -28.94
C PHE A 149 10.86 16.93 -27.86
N ALA A 150 11.78 17.65 -27.20
CA ALA A 150 12.60 17.11 -26.12
C ALA A 150 11.75 16.66 -24.92
N PHE A 151 10.66 17.38 -24.60
CA PHE A 151 9.75 17.01 -23.52
C PHE A 151 9.01 15.69 -23.83
N PHE A 152 8.42 15.55 -25.01
CA PHE A 152 7.75 14.30 -25.39
C PHE A 152 8.74 13.14 -25.59
N ALA A 153 9.91 13.41 -26.16
CA ALA A 153 11.00 12.44 -26.25
C ALA A 153 11.51 12.02 -24.85
N MET A 154 11.54 12.93 -23.88
CA MET A 154 11.90 12.62 -22.49
C MET A 154 10.85 11.72 -21.83
N ILE A 155 9.55 11.98 -22.00
CA ILE A 155 8.48 11.07 -21.52
C ILE A 155 8.69 9.68 -22.11
N ARG A 156 9.03 9.61 -23.40
CA ARG A 156 9.32 8.33 -24.08
C ARG A 156 10.56 7.64 -23.51
N LEU A 157 11.61 8.40 -23.22
CA LEU A 157 12.84 7.90 -22.59
C LEU A 157 12.57 7.39 -21.17
N LEU A 158 11.57 7.91 -20.45
CA LEU A 158 11.17 7.35 -19.16
C LEU A 158 10.70 5.91 -19.29
N LEU A 159 9.88 5.60 -20.31
CA LEU A 159 9.44 4.22 -20.57
C LEU A 159 10.63 3.31 -20.89
N VAL A 160 11.59 3.78 -21.69
CA VAL A 160 12.86 3.06 -21.94
C VAL A 160 13.60 2.80 -20.62
N LEU A 161 13.65 3.78 -19.73
CA LEU A 161 14.35 3.67 -18.46
C LEU A 161 13.66 2.69 -17.51
N VAL A 162 12.33 2.63 -17.50
CA VAL A 162 11.54 1.60 -16.80
C VAL A 162 11.91 0.22 -17.32
N VAL A 163 11.96 0.04 -18.65
CA VAL A 163 12.33 -1.23 -19.28
C VAL A 163 13.78 -1.62 -18.99
N LEU A 164 14.71 -0.67 -19.01
CA LEU A 164 16.12 -0.93 -18.68
C LEU A 164 16.30 -1.28 -17.19
N MET A 165 15.62 -0.56 -16.30
CA MET A 165 15.61 -0.88 -14.88
C MET A 165 15.01 -2.28 -14.65
N ASN A 166 13.94 -2.63 -15.36
CA ASN A 166 13.38 -3.97 -15.33
C ASN A 166 14.41 -5.01 -15.80
N GLY A 167 15.08 -4.79 -16.93
CA GLY A 167 16.13 -5.69 -17.40
C GLY A 167 17.22 -5.92 -16.36
N ILE A 168 17.66 -4.86 -15.68
CA ILE A 168 18.64 -4.95 -14.58
C ILE A 168 18.06 -5.72 -13.40
N VAL A 169 16.83 -5.43 -12.96
CA VAL A 169 16.22 -6.02 -11.76
C VAL A 169 15.84 -7.49 -11.96
N ASN A 170 15.29 -7.85 -13.13
CA ASN A 170 15.00 -9.24 -13.48
C ASN A 170 16.27 -10.09 -13.55
N GLN A 171 17.36 -9.51 -14.04
CA GLN A 171 18.63 -10.22 -14.20
C GLN A 171 19.47 -10.21 -12.92
N ALA A 172 19.21 -9.26 -12.00
CA ALA A 172 19.90 -9.10 -10.72
C ALA A 172 19.17 -9.77 -9.54
N PHE A 173 18.58 -10.95 -9.74
CA PHE A 173 18.07 -11.87 -8.69
C PHE A 173 16.69 -11.57 -8.09
N VAL A 174 16.06 -10.43 -8.34
CA VAL A 174 14.92 -9.96 -7.52
C VAL A 174 13.63 -10.76 -7.71
N ASP A 175 13.29 -11.12 -8.95
CA ASP A 175 12.01 -11.80 -9.25
C ASP A 175 12.02 -13.28 -8.87
N ASP A 176 13.15 -13.96 -9.05
CA ASP A 176 13.30 -15.37 -8.64
C ASP A 176 13.38 -15.48 -7.12
N TYR A 177 14.06 -14.53 -6.46
CA TYR A 177 14.11 -14.47 -5.01
C TYR A 177 12.73 -14.20 -4.42
N ALA A 178 12.00 -13.18 -4.90
CA ALA A 178 10.64 -12.90 -4.42
C ALA A 178 9.67 -14.07 -4.65
N ARG A 179 9.77 -14.79 -5.77
CA ARG A 179 8.95 -16.00 -6.00
C ARG A 179 9.32 -17.14 -5.05
N ASN A 180 10.61 -17.34 -4.79
CA ASN A 180 11.07 -18.37 -3.88
C ASN A 180 10.61 -18.10 -2.43
N GLU A 181 10.82 -16.87 -1.95
CA GLU A 181 10.35 -16.47 -0.62
C GLU A 181 8.83 -16.57 -0.50
N MET A 182 8.09 -16.21 -1.55
CA MET A 182 6.62 -16.33 -1.54
C MET A 182 6.14 -17.79 -1.54
N ALA A 183 6.83 -18.69 -2.24
CA ALA A 183 6.52 -20.11 -2.23
C ALA A 183 6.81 -20.76 -0.87
N VAL A 184 7.87 -20.34 -0.18
CA VAL A 184 8.18 -20.78 1.20
C VAL A 184 7.06 -20.36 2.16
N VAL A 185 6.58 -19.13 2.04
CA VAL A 185 5.49 -18.59 2.87
C VAL A 185 4.16 -19.33 2.60
N GLU A 186 3.87 -19.67 1.35
CA GLU A 186 2.68 -20.45 0.95
C GLU A 186 2.74 -21.92 1.41
N ASP A 187 3.89 -22.57 1.29
CA ASP A 187 4.09 -23.97 1.75
C ASP A 187 3.96 -24.10 3.27
N VAL A 188 4.47 -23.11 4.02
CA VAL A 188 4.27 -23.03 5.47
C VAL A 188 2.79 -22.87 5.81
N TYR A 189 2.04 -22.07 5.04
CA TYR A 189 0.60 -21.89 5.25
C TYR A 189 -0.20 -23.18 5.00
N ASP A 190 0.05 -23.85 3.88
CA ASP A 190 -0.66 -25.08 3.49
C ASP A 190 -0.35 -26.25 4.43
N SER A 191 0.90 -26.36 4.88
CA SER A 191 1.31 -27.39 5.83
C SER A 191 0.64 -27.21 7.20
N VAL A 192 0.65 -25.97 7.71
CA VAL A 192 0.13 -25.64 9.04
C VAL A 192 -1.40 -25.74 9.10
N SER A 193 -2.11 -25.26 8.08
CA SER A 193 -3.57 -25.35 8.01
C SER A 193 -4.06 -26.81 7.98
N LYS A 194 -3.31 -27.68 7.30
CA LYS A 194 -3.61 -29.12 7.19
C LYS A 194 -3.39 -29.87 8.50
N ASP A 195 -2.34 -29.53 9.24
CA ASP A 195 -2.04 -30.14 10.54
C ASP A 195 -3.05 -29.72 11.61
N ILE A 196 -3.45 -28.44 11.65
CA ILE A 196 -4.47 -27.91 12.58
C ILE A 196 -5.86 -28.54 12.34
N GLY A 197 -6.25 -28.73 11.07
CA GLY A 197 -7.54 -29.35 10.73
C GLY A 197 -7.71 -30.80 11.20
N SER A 198 -6.61 -31.46 11.60
CA SER A 198 -6.62 -32.85 12.09
C SER A 198 -6.82 -32.97 13.61
N LEU A 199 -6.57 -31.89 14.37
CA LEU A 199 -6.60 -31.88 15.84
C LEU A 199 -8.01 -31.74 16.44
N GLY A 200 -9.00 -31.24 15.69
CA GLY A 200 -10.34 -30.93 16.21
C GLY A 200 -11.37 -32.09 16.28
N LYS A 201 -10.97 -33.37 16.25
CA LYS A 201 -11.90 -34.51 16.07
C LYS A 201 -12.00 -35.55 17.19
N SER A 202 -11.34 -35.37 18.33
CA SER A 202 -11.38 -36.32 19.48
C SER A 202 -11.37 -35.49 20.77
N SER A 203 -12.22 -35.61 21.78
CA SER A 203 -13.15 -36.61 22.29
C SER A 203 -14.06 -35.89 23.33
N GLY A 204 -15.06 -36.53 23.94
CA GLY A 204 -15.92 -35.86 24.95
C GLY A 204 -16.29 -36.68 26.20
N ILE A 205 -17.06 -36.02 27.11
CA ILE A 205 -17.73 -36.39 28.40
C ILE A 205 -16.95 -36.18 29.74
N ASP A 206 -17.35 -35.42 30.79
CA ASP A 206 -18.53 -34.61 31.20
C ASP A 206 -18.07 -33.53 32.22
N ILE A 207 -18.67 -32.33 32.23
CA ILE A 207 -18.36 -31.21 33.16
C ILE A 207 -19.34 -31.23 34.34
N THR A 208 -18.88 -30.99 35.58
CA THR A 208 -19.74 -30.92 36.77
C THR A 208 -20.80 -29.82 36.65
N GLU A 209 -22.08 -30.13 36.93
CA GLU A 209 -23.24 -29.24 36.71
C GLU A 209 -23.18 -27.88 37.43
N GLU A 210 -22.43 -27.73 38.52
CA GLU A 210 -22.24 -26.43 39.21
C GLU A 210 -21.29 -25.49 38.46
N GLU A 211 -20.15 -25.98 37.96
CA GLU A 211 -19.20 -25.20 37.15
C GLU A 211 -19.84 -24.75 35.84
N LYS A 212 -20.58 -25.67 35.21
CA LYS A 212 -21.34 -25.43 33.99
C LYS A 212 -22.37 -24.32 34.17
N ASN A 213 -23.11 -24.31 35.28
CA ASN A 213 -24.10 -23.26 35.55
C ASN A 213 -23.45 -21.88 35.80
N ARG A 214 -22.25 -21.82 36.39
CA ARG A 214 -21.52 -20.54 36.56
C ARG A 214 -21.00 -20.01 35.24
N LEU A 215 -20.41 -20.86 34.41
CA LEU A 215 -19.92 -20.50 33.08
C LEU A 215 -21.06 -20.12 32.13
N LEU A 216 -22.21 -20.79 32.21
CA LEU A 216 -23.41 -20.41 31.46
C LEU A 216 -23.92 -19.02 31.87
N GLN A 217 -23.91 -18.71 33.17
CA GLN A 217 -24.31 -17.39 33.66
C GLN A 217 -23.34 -16.27 33.25
N GLU A 218 -22.04 -16.58 33.23
CA GLU A 218 -21.00 -15.66 32.72
C GLU A 218 -21.11 -15.45 31.21
N MET A 219 -21.37 -16.52 30.45
CA MET A 219 -21.63 -16.44 29.01
C MET A 219 -22.88 -15.62 28.69
N GLU A 220 -23.97 -15.81 29.42
CA GLU A 220 -25.21 -15.05 29.21
C GLU A 220 -24.95 -13.54 29.42
N GLY A 221 -24.16 -13.17 30.42
CA GLY A 221 -23.76 -11.77 30.64
C GLY A 221 -22.78 -11.22 29.59
N LEU A 222 -21.90 -12.06 29.03
CA LEU A 222 -20.99 -11.65 27.95
C LEU A 222 -21.71 -11.51 26.61
N GLU A 223 -22.69 -12.37 26.33
CA GLU A 223 -23.55 -12.29 25.14
C GLU A 223 -24.48 -11.06 25.20
N GLU A 224 -25.02 -10.72 26.38
CA GLU A 224 -25.78 -9.48 26.58
C GLU A 224 -24.90 -8.24 26.29
N ARG A 225 -23.66 -8.24 26.80
CA ARG A 225 -22.69 -7.17 26.50
C ARG A 225 -22.28 -7.14 25.03
N ASP A 226 -22.25 -8.28 24.35
CA ASP A 226 -21.92 -8.34 22.92
C ASP A 226 -22.96 -7.59 22.08
N ALA A 227 -24.25 -7.78 22.40
CA ALA A 227 -25.33 -7.05 21.75
C ALA A 227 -25.22 -5.52 21.97
N ASP A 228 -24.89 -5.08 23.19
CA ASP A 228 -24.67 -3.67 23.50
C ASP A 228 -23.46 -3.09 22.75
N LEU A 229 -22.35 -3.83 22.68
CA LEU A 229 -21.13 -3.41 21.99
C LEU A 229 -21.32 -3.37 20.47
N VAL A 230 -22.06 -4.31 19.89
CA VAL A 230 -22.44 -4.28 18.47
C VAL A 230 -23.30 -3.04 18.17
N SER A 231 -24.22 -2.67 19.06
CA SER A 231 -24.99 -1.43 18.92
C SER A 231 -24.09 -0.18 18.99
N LEU A 232 -23.10 -0.18 19.89
CA LEU A 232 -22.13 0.91 20.01
C LEU A 232 -21.26 1.07 18.75
N VAL A 233 -20.80 -0.05 18.17
CA VAL A 233 -20.04 -0.03 16.91
C VAL A 233 -20.92 0.49 15.77
N ALA A 234 -22.17 0.04 15.66
CA ALA A 234 -23.09 0.54 14.64
C ALA A 234 -23.35 2.05 14.76
N GLU A 235 -23.51 2.57 15.99
CA GLU A 235 -23.63 4.01 16.24
C GLU A 235 -22.36 4.78 15.84
N ALA A 236 -21.18 4.23 16.12
CA ALA A 236 -19.90 4.84 15.74
C ALA A 236 -19.69 4.81 14.21
N GLU A 237 -20.06 3.72 13.53
CA GLU A 237 -20.02 3.61 12.06
C GLU A 237 -20.94 4.63 11.39
N ASP A 238 -22.15 4.83 11.92
CA ASP A 238 -23.10 5.83 11.45
C ASP A 238 -22.52 7.25 11.64
N ALA A 239 -21.91 7.54 12.79
CA ALA A 239 -21.26 8.82 13.07
C ALA A 239 -20.07 9.10 12.13
N VAL A 240 -19.24 8.09 11.84
CA VAL A 240 -18.15 8.20 10.85
C VAL A 240 -18.72 8.45 9.46
N THR A 241 -19.81 7.77 9.08
CA THR A 241 -20.45 7.94 7.78
C THR A 241 -21.02 9.35 7.63
N GLU A 242 -21.66 9.88 8.67
CA GLU A 242 -22.15 11.26 8.69
C GLU A 242 -21.01 12.28 8.58
N ALA A 243 -19.94 12.10 9.37
CA ALA A 243 -18.77 12.98 9.35
C ALA A 243 -18.08 13.00 7.96
N ARG A 244 -17.93 11.84 7.31
CA ARG A 244 -17.41 11.75 5.92
C ARG A 244 -18.27 12.51 4.93
N LEU A 245 -19.59 12.41 5.08
CA LEU A 245 -20.52 13.09 4.18
C LEU A 245 -20.47 14.62 4.38
N ILE A 246 -20.34 15.08 5.62
CA ILE A 246 -20.14 16.50 5.94
C ILE A 246 -18.82 17.01 5.36
N LEU A 247 -17.72 16.28 5.54
CA LEU A 247 -16.43 16.63 4.97
C LEU A 247 -16.50 16.73 3.45
N SER A 248 -17.10 15.74 2.78
CA SER A 248 -17.26 15.75 1.33
C SER A 248 -18.05 16.96 0.81
N ARG A 249 -19.08 17.42 1.55
CA ARG A 249 -19.81 18.65 1.22
C ARG A 249 -18.94 19.91 1.40
N ALA A 250 -18.11 19.94 2.44
CA ALA A 250 -17.18 21.05 2.68
C ALA A 250 -16.13 21.14 1.56
N GLU A 251 -15.54 20.00 1.17
CA GLU A 251 -14.61 19.90 0.03
C GLU A 251 -15.27 20.31 -1.29
N GLN A 252 -16.52 19.88 -1.52
CA GLN A 252 -17.28 20.28 -2.71
C GLN A 252 -17.52 21.80 -2.74
N SER A 253 -17.86 22.40 -1.59
CA SER A 253 -18.04 23.85 -1.48
C SER A 253 -16.76 24.62 -1.77
N LEU A 254 -15.61 24.08 -1.35
CA LEU A 254 -14.29 24.62 -1.68
C LEU A 254 -13.99 24.48 -3.18
N SER A 255 -14.25 23.32 -3.78
CA SER A 255 -14.07 23.09 -5.22
C SER A 255 -14.97 23.98 -6.08
N ASP A 256 -16.25 24.13 -5.72
CA ASP A 256 -17.20 24.98 -6.43
C ASP A 256 -16.81 26.47 -6.34
N PHE A 257 -16.22 26.88 -5.20
CA PHE A 257 -15.65 28.21 -5.04
C PHE A 257 -14.39 28.41 -5.92
N GLU A 258 -13.54 27.39 -6.05
CA GLU A 258 -12.37 27.41 -6.92
C GLU A 258 -12.74 27.50 -8.42
N ASP A 259 -13.79 26.78 -8.83
CA ASP A 259 -14.23 26.67 -10.23
C ASP A 259 -14.99 27.90 -10.73
N ASN A 260 -15.78 28.57 -9.86
CA ASN A 260 -16.54 29.77 -10.23
C ASN A 260 -15.70 31.07 -10.30
N LEU A 261 -14.39 31.00 -10.02
CA LEU A 261 -13.50 32.16 -10.08
C LEU A 261 -13.24 32.63 -11.52
N SER A 262 -13.81 33.78 -11.88
CA SER A 262 -13.61 34.40 -13.19
C SER A 262 -12.14 34.83 -13.41
N LEU A 263 -11.65 34.79 -14.66
CA LEU A 263 -10.23 35.06 -15.00
C LEU A 263 -9.72 36.44 -14.55
N LEU A 264 -10.62 37.41 -14.31
CA LEU A 264 -10.30 38.74 -13.77
C LEU A 264 -10.35 38.81 -12.23
N GLU A 265 -11.15 37.96 -11.57
CA GLU A 265 -11.14 37.80 -10.11
C GLU A 265 -9.95 36.98 -9.63
N LYS A 266 -9.32 36.19 -10.52
CA LYS A 266 -8.01 35.54 -10.34
C LYS A 266 -6.85 36.50 -10.09
N VAL A 267 -7.03 37.79 -10.32
CA VAL A 267 -5.99 38.82 -10.17
C VAL A 267 -6.21 39.72 -8.94
N ASN A 268 -7.43 39.80 -8.41
CA ASN A 268 -7.72 40.63 -7.22
C ASN A 268 -7.46 39.83 -5.94
N PHE A 269 -6.27 39.99 -5.38
CA PHE A 269 -5.72 39.18 -4.28
C PHE A 269 -6.31 39.52 -2.90
N PHE A 270 -6.83 40.74 -2.72
CA PHE A 270 -7.12 41.31 -1.39
C PHE A 270 -8.54 41.08 -0.87
N SER A 271 -9.49 40.61 -1.70
CA SER A 271 -10.87 40.30 -1.27
C SER A 271 -11.15 38.79 -1.19
N ARG A 272 -10.13 37.96 -1.44
CA ARG A 272 -10.18 36.48 -1.42
C ARG A 272 -9.88 35.87 -0.06
N GLU A 273 -9.19 36.63 0.79
CA GLU A 273 -8.48 36.08 1.94
C GLU A 273 -9.43 35.50 2.99
N ASP A 274 -10.53 36.18 3.29
CA ASP A 274 -11.40 35.76 4.40
C ASP A 274 -12.27 34.55 4.04
N ALA A 275 -13.00 34.60 2.92
CA ALA A 275 -13.94 33.52 2.55
C ALA A 275 -13.23 32.21 2.16
N TYR A 276 -12.10 32.28 1.46
CA TYR A 276 -11.34 31.09 1.07
C TYR A 276 -10.59 30.48 2.28
N LYS A 277 -10.02 31.31 3.17
CA LYS A 277 -9.44 30.81 4.42
C LYS A 277 -10.50 30.18 5.31
N GLU A 278 -11.71 30.74 5.34
CA GLU A 278 -12.84 30.17 6.10
C GLU A 278 -13.26 28.80 5.55
N LEU A 279 -13.36 28.63 4.22
CA LEU A 279 -13.65 27.34 3.59
C LEU A 279 -12.58 26.29 3.88
N ILE A 280 -11.29 26.64 3.79
CA ILE A 280 -10.19 25.73 4.14
C ILE A 280 -10.22 25.38 5.63
N ALA A 281 -10.48 26.36 6.50
CA ALA A 281 -10.60 26.13 7.94
C ALA A 281 -11.76 25.18 8.25
N GLN A 282 -12.90 25.33 7.57
CA GLN A 282 -14.02 24.40 7.68
C GLN A 282 -13.66 22.99 7.23
N VAL A 283 -12.97 22.83 6.09
CA VAL A 283 -12.51 21.50 5.64
C VAL A 283 -11.58 20.88 6.68
N SER A 284 -10.59 21.63 7.17
CA SER A 284 -9.64 21.13 8.17
C SER A 284 -10.31 20.77 9.52
N GLU A 285 -11.31 21.55 9.94
CA GLU A 285 -12.13 21.24 11.12
C GLU A 285 -12.90 19.93 10.92
N LYS A 286 -13.50 19.72 9.75
CA LYS A 286 -14.25 18.50 9.43
C LYS A 286 -13.36 17.27 9.22
N GLU A 287 -12.13 17.46 8.78
CA GLU A 287 -11.11 16.40 8.77
C GLU A 287 -10.77 15.95 10.19
N GLN A 288 -10.53 16.89 11.11
CA GLN A 288 -10.24 16.57 12.53
C GLN A 288 -11.44 15.89 13.21
N GLU A 289 -12.66 16.35 12.92
CA GLU A 289 -13.88 15.72 13.42
C GLU A 289 -14.02 14.28 12.92
N LEU A 290 -13.72 14.03 11.63
CA LEU A 290 -13.71 12.67 11.07
C LEU A 290 -12.64 11.79 11.70
N GLU A 291 -11.42 12.31 11.93
CA GLU A 291 -10.34 11.59 12.59
C GLU A 291 -10.77 11.12 14.00
N LEU A 292 -11.34 12.02 14.80
CA LEU A 292 -11.84 11.70 16.13
C LEU A 292 -12.96 10.63 16.11
N ARG A 293 -13.86 10.66 15.13
CA ARG A 293 -14.89 9.61 14.97
C ARG A 293 -14.31 8.26 14.57
N ASN A 294 -13.26 8.22 13.75
CA ASN A 294 -12.59 6.96 13.44
C ASN A 294 -11.87 6.39 14.68
N ASP A 295 -11.27 7.24 15.53
CA ASP A 295 -10.66 6.81 16.79
C ASP A 295 -11.71 6.22 17.77
N GLU A 296 -12.89 6.83 17.85
CA GLU A 296 -14.03 6.30 18.65
C GLU A 296 -14.51 4.94 18.13
N LEU A 297 -14.61 4.78 16.80
CA LEU A 297 -14.96 3.50 16.18
C LEU A 297 -13.91 2.42 16.48
N GLU A 298 -12.62 2.72 16.34
CA GLU A 298 -11.53 1.78 16.63
C GLU A 298 -11.55 1.35 18.11
N ALA A 299 -11.83 2.29 19.03
CA ALA A 299 -11.96 1.97 20.45
C ALA A 299 -13.16 1.03 20.73
N ALA A 300 -14.30 1.24 20.06
CA ALA A 300 -15.47 0.38 20.17
C ALA A 300 -15.22 -1.03 19.60
N GLU A 301 -14.55 -1.13 18.44
CA GLU A 301 -14.15 -2.40 17.84
C GLU A 301 -13.21 -3.20 18.75
N LYS A 302 -12.26 -2.54 19.44
CA LYS A 302 -11.39 -3.20 20.43
C LYS A 302 -12.17 -3.79 21.59
N LEU A 303 -13.21 -3.11 22.08
CA LEU A 303 -14.07 -3.65 23.14
C LEU A 303 -14.83 -4.90 22.68
N VAL A 304 -15.32 -4.91 21.44
CA VAL A 304 -15.94 -6.10 20.82
C VAL A 304 -14.93 -7.24 20.71
N GLU A 305 -13.69 -6.97 20.29
CA GLU A 305 -12.65 -7.98 20.19
C GLU A 305 -12.30 -8.59 21.55
N GLU A 306 -12.14 -7.76 22.59
CA GLU A 306 -11.92 -8.22 23.96
C GLU A 306 -13.09 -9.04 24.51
N ASN A 307 -14.34 -8.64 24.22
CA ASN A 307 -15.52 -9.38 24.63
C ASN A 307 -15.62 -10.73 23.92
N ASN A 308 -15.34 -10.77 22.61
CA ASN A 308 -15.29 -12.01 21.84
C ASN A 308 -14.19 -12.96 22.31
N LYS A 309 -13.03 -12.44 22.75
CA LYS A 309 -11.97 -13.26 23.38
C LYS A 309 -12.49 -13.93 24.66
N LYS A 310 -13.24 -13.20 25.49
CA LYS A 310 -13.87 -13.73 26.72
C LYS A 310 -14.98 -14.75 26.43
N ILE A 311 -15.81 -14.50 25.42
CA ILE A 311 -16.84 -15.45 24.97
C ILE A 311 -16.16 -16.72 24.44
N ALA A 312 -15.11 -16.60 23.64
CA ALA A 312 -14.39 -17.73 23.08
C ALA A 312 -13.73 -18.59 24.17
N SER A 313 -13.12 -17.97 25.20
CA SER A 313 -12.53 -18.71 26.32
C SER A 313 -13.59 -19.39 27.19
N ALA A 314 -14.70 -18.70 27.51
CA ALA A 314 -15.81 -19.27 28.26
C ALA A 314 -16.50 -20.41 27.50
N ARG A 315 -16.66 -20.27 26.18
CA ARG A 315 -17.20 -21.32 25.30
C ARG A 315 -16.26 -22.50 25.21
N ALA A 316 -14.95 -22.27 25.05
CA ALA A 316 -13.95 -23.33 25.05
C ALA A 316 -13.99 -24.12 26.37
N ALA A 317 -14.15 -23.45 27.51
CA ALA A 317 -14.31 -24.09 28.81
C ALA A 317 -15.61 -24.90 28.97
N LEU A 318 -16.65 -24.62 28.18
CA LEU A 318 -17.92 -25.36 28.17
C LEU A 318 -18.02 -26.46 27.10
N THR A 319 -17.26 -26.32 26.00
CA THR A 319 -17.23 -27.30 24.91
C THR A 319 -16.11 -28.31 25.05
N ASP A 320 -15.05 -27.97 25.77
CA ASP A 320 -13.97 -28.90 26.06
C ASP A 320 -14.26 -29.66 27.34
N ASP A 321 -14.00 -30.94 27.22
CA ASP A 321 -14.34 -31.92 28.19
C ASP A 321 -13.40 -31.85 29.38
N GLY A 322 -13.80 -31.06 30.38
CA GLY A 322 -12.97 -30.57 31.49
C GLY A 322 -12.39 -31.61 32.46
N GLY A 323 -12.19 -32.86 32.03
CA GLY A 323 -11.62 -33.95 32.82
C GLY A 323 -10.25 -34.47 32.34
N SER A 324 -9.90 -34.36 31.05
CA SER A 324 -8.73 -35.11 30.52
C SER A 324 -7.36 -34.51 30.86
N TRP A 325 -7.27 -33.20 31.08
CA TRP A 325 -5.97 -32.54 31.30
C TRP A 325 -5.48 -32.62 32.76
N LEU A 326 -6.39 -32.87 33.71
CA LEU A 326 -6.09 -33.00 35.14
C LEU A 326 -5.79 -34.45 35.58
N SER A 327 -6.09 -35.45 34.75
CA SER A 327 -5.94 -36.86 35.11
C SER A 327 -4.63 -37.48 34.60
N GLY A 328 -3.48 -36.85 34.84
CA GLY A 328 -2.16 -37.50 34.86
C GLY A 328 -1.74 -38.38 33.67
N ASP A 329 -2.45 -38.35 32.55
CA ASP A 329 -2.23 -39.24 31.41
C ASP A 329 -1.45 -38.48 30.34
N SER A 330 -0.30 -39.03 29.97
CA SER A 330 0.74 -38.35 29.20
C SER A 330 0.40 -38.14 27.73
N GLY A 331 -0.81 -38.48 27.28
CA GLY A 331 -1.23 -38.40 25.88
C GLY A 331 -1.39 -36.97 25.35
N TRP A 332 -1.84 -36.02 26.17
CA TRP A 332 -1.85 -34.61 25.80
C TRP A 332 -0.45 -34.00 25.84
N LEU A 333 0.42 -34.50 26.73
CA LEU A 333 1.82 -34.08 26.79
C LEU A 333 2.61 -34.61 25.59
N GLU A 334 2.31 -35.80 25.08
CA GLU A 334 2.87 -36.33 23.84
C GLU A 334 2.34 -35.59 22.62
N SER A 335 1.03 -35.33 22.54
CA SER A 335 0.42 -34.56 21.44
C SER A 335 0.84 -33.08 21.46
N ALA A 336 0.99 -32.48 22.64
CA ALA A 336 1.50 -31.13 22.82
C ALA A 336 3.02 -31.06 22.70
N LYS A 337 3.77 -32.15 22.90
CA LYS A 337 5.23 -32.21 22.65
C LYS A 337 5.55 -32.55 21.19
N GLU A 338 4.62 -33.18 20.49
CA GLU A 338 4.64 -33.41 19.04
C GLU A 338 4.17 -32.15 18.29
N ALA A 339 3.14 -31.46 18.79
CA ALA A 339 2.71 -30.13 18.33
C ALA A 339 3.57 -28.97 18.86
N ALA A 340 4.34 -29.18 19.94
CA ALA A 340 5.38 -28.29 20.43
C ALA A 340 6.74 -28.98 20.38
N ASP A 341 7.01 -29.67 19.27
CA ASP A 341 8.39 -29.81 18.80
C ASP A 341 8.86 -28.39 18.44
N LEU A 342 9.21 -27.65 19.49
CA LEU A 342 9.55 -26.23 19.51
C LEU A 342 10.75 -25.93 18.62
N GLY A 343 11.51 -26.95 18.20
CA GLY A 343 12.57 -26.83 17.20
C GLY A 343 11.99 -26.64 15.79
N GLY A 344 11.12 -27.56 15.35
CA GLY A 344 10.60 -27.57 13.98
C GLY A 344 9.65 -26.41 13.68
N ILE A 345 8.79 -26.02 14.62
CA ILE A 345 7.86 -24.89 14.44
C ILE A 345 8.58 -23.55 14.52
N LYS A 346 9.54 -23.41 15.45
CA LYS A 346 10.36 -22.19 15.53
C LYS A 346 11.20 -21.99 14.29
N GLU A 347 11.82 -23.05 13.75
CA GLU A 347 12.62 -22.96 12.53
C GLU A 347 11.76 -22.60 11.30
N LYS A 348 10.53 -23.14 11.20
CA LYS A 348 9.56 -22.76 10.16
C LYS A 348 9.08 -21.31 10.32
N LEU A 349 8.82 -20.86 11.54
CA LEU A 349 8.40 -19.49 11.84
C LEU A 349 9.53 -18.47 11.59
N GLU A 350 10.76 -18.77 11.99
CA GLU A 350 11.93 -17.93 11.69
C GLU A 350 12.17 -17.85 10.17
N GLY A 351 11.95 -18.95 9.45
CA GLY A 351 11.94 -18.98 7.98
C GLY A 351 10.90 -18.01 7.40
N PHE A 352 9.65 -18.10 7.85
CA PHE A 352 8.56 -17.22 7.43
C PHE A 352 8.87 -15.74 7.72
N VAL A 353 9.39 -15.42 8.91
CA VAL A 353 9.78 -14.06 9.30
C VAL A 353 10.85 -13.52 8.35
N ASN A 354 11.91 -14.29 8.10
CA ASN A 354 12.97 -13.89 7.19
C ASN A 354 12.43 -13.68 5.76
N SER A 355 11.56 -14.58 5.29
CA SER A 355 10.91 -14.45 3.99
C SER A 355 10.04 -13.18 3.90
N MET A 356 9.25 -12.88 4.93
CA MET A 356 8.44 -11.66 5.00
C MET A 356 9.31 -10.40 4.92
N VAL A 357 10.38 -10.31 5.73
CA VAL A 357 11.29 -9.17 5.74
C VAL A 357 11.97 -8.98 4.38
N ASN A 358 12.45 -10.08 3.78
CA ASN A 358 13.06 -10.04 2.46
C ASN A 358 12.07 -9.61 1.38
N LEU A 359 10.84 -10.10 1.43
CA LEU A 359 9.77 -9.68 0.54
C LEU A 359 9.49 -8.18 0.70
N ILE A 360 9.40 -7.65 1.93
CA ILE A 360 9.23 -6.20 2.17
C ILE A 360 10.34 -5.42 1.49
N ALA A 361 11.59 -5.80 1.72
CA ALA A 361 12.75 -5.12 1.15
C ALA A 361 12.71 -5.13 -0.39
N ILE A 362 12.43 -6.29 -0.98
CA ILE A 362 12.34 -6.45 -2.44
C ILE A 362 11.20 -5.61 -3.02
N PHE A 363 10.01 -5.69 -2.44
CA PHE A 363 8.87 -4.93 -2.93
C PHE A 363 9.09 -3.44 -2.75
N LEU A 364 9.65 -2.96 -1.63
CA LEU A 364 9.99 -1.55 -1.46
C LEU A 364 10.99 -1.05 -2.53
N ILE A 365 12.01 -1.86 -2.84
CA ILE A 365 12.96 -1.52 -3.90
C ILE A 365 12.25 -1.41 -5.25
N LYS A 366 11.43 -2.42 -5.60
CA LYS A 366 10.75 -2.53 -6.89
C LYS A 366 9.67 -1.44 -7.08
N THR A 367 8.92 -1.15 -6.03
CA THR A 367 7.67 -0.36 -6.09
C THR A 367 7.80 1.08 -5.62
N LEU A 368 8.83 1.41 -4.83
CA LEU A 368 8.99 2.72 -4.22
C LEU A 368 10.33 3.36 -4.59
N VAL A 369 11.44 2.65 -4.40
CA VAL A 369 12.78 3.19 -4.69
C VAL A 369 12.95 3.45 -6.19
N MET A 370 12.59 2.48 -7.04
CA MET A 370 12.76 2.63 -8.48
C MET A 370 11.94 3.79 -9.08
N PRO A 371 10.63 3.94 -8.79
CA PRO A 371 9.86 5.10 -9.24
C PRO A 371 10.40 6.44 -8.72
N LEU A 372 10.92 6.48 -7.48
CA LEU A 372 11.54 7.68 -6.94
C LEU A 372 12.83 8.06 -7.67
N ILE A 373 13.64 7.08 -8.09
CA ILE A 373 14.82 7.30 -8.94
C ILE A 373 14.38 7.86 -10.30
N LEU A 374 13.37 7.25 -10.92
CA LEU A 374 12.80 7.70 -12.20
C LEU A 374 12.27 9.13 -12.10
N LEU A 375 11.52 9.44 -11.04
CA LEU A 375 10.99 10.77 -10.76
C LEU A 375 12.12 11.78 -10.54
N GLY A 376 13.16 11.41 -9.79
CA GLY A 376 14.34 12.23 -9.57
C GLY A 376 15.06 12.57 -10.88
N LEU A 377 15.22 11.59 -11.76
CA LEU A 377 15.82 11.77 -13.08
C LEU A 377 14.93 12.62 -13.99
N PHE A 378 13.62 12.36 -13.99
CA PHE A 378 12.63 13.18 -14.71
C PHE A 378 12.73 14.65 -14.30
N LEU A 379 12.74 14.94 -13.00
CA LEU A 379 12.84 16.32 -12.49
C LEU A 379 14.15 16.99 -12.92
N LYS A 380 15.27 16.25 -12.93
CA LYS A 380 16.57 16.76 -13.37
C LYS A 380 16.59 17.09 -14.86
N VAL A 381 16.05 16.21 -15.71
CA VAL A 381 15.98 16.42 -17.16
C VAL A 381 14.95 17.50 -17.49
N PHE A 382 13.82 17.54 -16.80
CA PHE A 382 12.82 18.59 -16.95
C PHE A 382 13.41 19.97 -16.67
N LYS A 383 14.14 20.10 -15.55
CA LYS A 383 14.87 21.34 -15.22
C LYS A 383 15.85 21.74 -16.32
N TYR A 384 16.54 20.76 -16.92
CA TYR A 384 17.46 21.03 -18.01
C TYR A 384 16.74 21.51 -19.29
N ILE A 385 15.62 20.89 -19.65
CA ILE A 385 14.84 21.25 -20.86
C ILE A 385 14.19 22.64 -20.69
N TRP A 386 13.53 22.87 -19.56
CA TRP A 386 12.69 24.05 -19.34
C TRP A 386 13.42 25.20 -18.66
N GLY A 387 14.55 24.94 -18.00
CA GLY A 387 15.30 25.95 -17.23
C GLY A 387 14.58 26.41 -15.96
N VAL A 388 13.48 25.74 -15.60
CA VAL A 388 12.67 26.01 -14.42
C VAL A 388 12.79 24.82 -13.50
N ASP A 389 13.02 25.06 -12.21
CA ASP A 389 13.04 24.00 -11.21
C ASP A 389 11.59 23.79 -10.70
N PRO A 390 10.94 22.64 -11.00
CA PRO A 390 9.57 22.38 -10.57
C PRO A 390 9.45 22.41 -9.05
N ARG A 391 10.53 22.06 -8.33
CA ARG A 391 10.56 22.04 -6.87
C ARG A 391 10.52 23.44 -6.28
N VAL A 392 11.07 24.43 -6.99
CA VAL A 392 11.00 25.83 -6.57
C VAL A 392 9.57 26.34 -6.74
N LEU A 393 8.89 26.00 -7.84
CA LEU A 393 7.46 26.34 -8.00
C LEU A 393 6.58 25.76 -6.89
N LEU A 394 6.81 24.47 -6.54
CA LEU A 394 6.10 23.81 -5.45
C LEU A 394 6.46 24.40 -4.08
N LYS A 395 7.73 24.74 -3.83
CA LYS A 395 8.14 25.42 -2.59
C LYS A 395 7.62 26.85 -2.52
N THR A 396 7.62 27.62 -3.61
CA THR A 396 7.09 28.98 -3.61
C THR A 396 5.59 28.96 -3.33
N GLN A 397 4.86 27.95 -3.83
CA GLN A 397 3.48 27.69 -3.41
C GLN A 397 3.39 27.29 -1.93
N SER A 398 4.18 26.32 -1.44
CA SER A 398 4.08 25.88 -0.04
C SER A 398 4.55 26.94 0.96
N SER A 399 5.56 27.75 0.64
CA SER A 399 6.04 28.84 1.49
C SER A 399 5.18 30.10 1.38
N SER A 400 4.45 30.28 0.27
CA SER A 400 3.36 31.27 0.23
C SER A 400 2.16 30.84 1.06
N MET A 401 1.93 29.53 1.23
CA MET A 401 0.92 29.00 2.16
C MET A 401 1.37 29.11 3.63
N VAL A 402 2.66 28.88 3.94
CA VAL A 402 3.19 29.00 5.31
C VAL A 402 3.40 30.47 5.74
N GLY A 403 3.87 31.34 4.85
CA GLY A 403 4.08 32.77 5.17
C GLY A 403 2.78 33.59 5.32
N ALA A 404 1.65 33.08 4.83
CA ALA A 404 0.32 33.66 5.03
C ALA A 404 -0.40 33.14 6.30
N SER A 405 0.25 32.24 7.05
CA SER A 405 -0.19 31.70 8.35
C SER A 405 0.52 32.37 9.54
N GLU A 406 1.62 33.10 9.32
CA GLU A 406 2.40 33.81 10.37
C GLU A 406 2.24 35.35 10.35
N ALA A 407 1.48 35.89 9.39
CA ALA A 407 1.09 37.30 9.31
C ALA A 407 -0.43 37.40 9.39
#